data_AF-A0A4R9JMS0-F1
#
_entry.id   AF-A0A4R9JMS0-F1
#
_cell.length_a   1.000
_cell.length_b   1.000
_cell.length_c   1.000
_cell.angle_alpha   90.00
_cell.angle_beta   90.00
_cell.angle_gamma   90.00
#
_symmetry.space_group_name_H-M   'P 1'
#
loop_
_entity.id
_entity.type
_entity.pdbx_description
1 polymer ?
#
loop_
_entity_poly.entity_id
_entity_poly.type
_entity_poly.pdbx_seq_one_letter_code
_entity_poly.pdbx_strand_id
1 'polypeptide(L)'
;MNPKIKITIQFIFSHLLAYLLVSIPYFQLVMKGYYEGESAVFPLFLVTSVDGAAWTRAMTWLFPALVFQAILLVSFLHLIWDWFREQTFGKQMLVLVWMRTVIGGLASISPSVGSVEGMVFMISEITISIHIYVLFEIFLQSLVQAGIFLWFVRKA
;
A
#
# COMPACT_ATOMS: atom_id res chain seq x y z
N MET A 1 -23.85 -16.00 -3.65
CA MET A 1 -23.17 -14.88 -2.93
C MET A 1 -23.41 -13.60 -3.70
N ASN A 2 -23.73 -12.48 -3.03
CA ASN A 2 -23.90 -11.18 -3.70
C ASN A 2 -22.61 -10.80 -4.45
N PRO A 3 -22.66 -10.42 -5.75
CA PRO A 3 -21.47 -10.06 -6.53
C PRO A 3 -20.59 -9.00 -5.86
N LYS A 4 -21.20 -8.01 -5.20
CA LYS A 4 -20.46 -6.96 -4.50
C LYS A 4 -19.67 -7.50 -3.31
N ILE A 5 -20.25 -8.44 -2.56
CA ILE A 5 -19.57 -9.12 -1.44
C ILE A 5 -18.38 -9.93 -1.96
N LYS A 6 -18.56 -10.66 -3.07
CA LYS A 6 -17.47 -11.43 -3.72
C LYS A 6 -16.31 -10.53 -4.11
N ILE A 7 -16.59 -9.41 -4.77
CA ILE A 7 -15.60 -8.41 -5.18
C ILE A 7 -14.87 -7.84 -3.96
N THR A 8 -15.60 -7.47 -2.90
CA THR A 8 -15.00 -6.96 -1.66
C THR A 8 -14.03 -7.96 -1.04
N ILE A 9 -14.42 -9.23 -0.92
CA ILE A 9 -13.57 -10.29 -0.35
C ILE A 9 -12.32 -10.49 -1.21
N GLN A 10 -12.48 -10.59 -2.54
CA GLN A 10 -11.37 -10.75 -3.47
C GLN A 10 -10.40 -9.56 -3.41
N PHE A 11 -10.92 -8.34 -3.28
CA PHE A 11 -10.12 -7.14 -3.19
C PHE A 11 -9.33 -7.10 -1.88
N ILE A 12 -9.99 -7.32 -0.73
CA ILE A 12 -9.32 -7.38 0.58
C ILE A 12 -8.21 -8.45 0.56
N PHE A 13 -8.52 -9.64 0.07
CA PHE A 13 -7.55 -10.72 -0.02
C PHE A 13 -6.35 -10.36 -0.90
N SER A 14 -6.60 -9.81 -2.09
CA SER A 14 -5.51 -9.35 -2.99
C SER A 14 -4.66 -8.24 -2.38
N HIS A 15 -5.27 -7.34 -1.61
CA HIS A 15 -4.61 -6.21 -0.98
C HIS A 15 -3.65 -6.67 0.12
N LEU A 16 -4.13 -7.57 0.99
CA LEU A 16 -3.34 -8.18 2.07
C LEU A 16 -2.22 -9.06 1.51
N LEU A 17 -2.50 -9.87 0.48
CA LEU A 17 -1.51 -10.74 -0.14
C LEU A 17 -0.40 -9.91 -0.81
N ALA A 18 -0.76 -8.83 -1.50
CA ALA A 18 0.23 -7.93 -2.10
C ALA A 18 1.11 -7.24 -1.06
N TYR A 19 0.55 -6.84 0.10
CA TYR A 19 1.34 -6.31 1.21
C TYR A 19 2.39 -7.33 1.65
N LEU A 20 1.99 -8.59 1.91
CA LEU A 20 2.92 -9.63 2.34
C LEU A 20 3.99 -9.96 1.29
N LEU A 21 3.56 -10.14 0.04
CA LEU A 21 4.46 -10.58 -1.06
C LEU A 21 5.45 -9.51 -1.48
N VAL A 22 5.16 -8.23 -1.25
CA VAL A 22 6.05 -7.13 -1.63
C VAL A 22 6.79 -6.58 -0.42
N SER A 23 6.11 -6.23 0.67
CA SER A 23 6.75 -5.56 1.81
C SER A 23 7.76 -6.44 2.53
N ILE A 24 7.53 -7.76 2.63
CA ILE A 24 8.49 -8.65 3.31
C ILE A 24 9.82 -8.72 2.52
N PRO A 25 9.82 -9.05 1.20
CA PRO A 25 11.06 -9.02 0.43
C PRO A 25 11.67 -7.62 0.34
N TYR A 26 10.85 -6.58 0.14
CA TYR A 26 11.33 -5.21 -0.02
C TYR A 26 12.00 -4.70 1.26
N PHE A 27 11.45 -5.05 2.43
CA PHE A 27 12.10 -4.80 3.70
C PHE A 27 13.48 -5.44 3.75
N GLN A 28 13.59 -6.74 3.48
CA GLN A 28 14.86 -7.46 3.60
C GLN A 28 15.92 -7.00 2.59
N LEU A 29 15.51 -6.66 1.37
CA LEU A 29 16.43 -6.39 0.26
C LEU A 29 16.76 -4.91 0.07
N VAL A 30 15.86 -4.00 0.45
CA VAL A 30 16.00 -2.56 0.16
C VAL A 30 15.94 -1.73 1.42
N MET A 31 14.97 -1.99 2.31
CA MET A 31 14.65 -1.04 3.38
C MET A 31 15.36 -1.30 4.71
N LYS A 32 15.89 -2.51 4.94
CA LYS A 32 16.41 -2.93 6.24
C LYS A 32 17.43 -1.95 6.83
N GLY A 33 18.39 -1.48 6.04
CA GLY A 33 19.42 -0.54 6.51
C GLY A 33 18.89 0.84 6.93
N TYR A 34 17.70 1.23 6.48
CA TYR A 34 17.04 2.46 6.91
C TYR A 34 16.18 2.27 8.17
N TYR A 35 15.84 1.03 8.51
CA TYR A 35 15.13 0.66 9.74
C TYR A 35 16.09 0.32 10.89
N GLU A 36 17.20 -0.35 10.58
CA GLU A 36 18.15 -0.90 11.54
C GLU A 36 19.60 -0.57 11.10
N GLY A 37 20.44 -0.14 12.04
CA GLY A 37 21.87 0.10 11.81
C GLY A 37 22.29 1.57 11.94
N GLU A 38 23.54 1.86 11.62
CA GLU A 38 24.15 3.20 11.81
C GLU A 38 23.54 4.29 10.92
N SER A 39 22.90 3.90 9.81
CA SER A 39 22.20 4.80 8.88
C SER A 39 20.67 4.75 9.03
N ALA A 40 20.17 4.24 10.17
CA ALA A 40 18.74 4.13 10.40
C ALA A 40 18.08 5.51 10.53
N VAL A 41 17.20 5.81 9.58
CA VAL A 41 16.46 7.07 9.51
C VAL A 41 15.01 6.90 9.94
N PHE A 42 14.41 5.73 9.70
CA PHE A 42 13.02 5.47 10.05
C PHE A 42 12.68 5.56 11.55
N PRO A 43 13.57 5.19 12.50
CA PRO A 43 13.28 5.38 13.92
C PRO A 43 13.01 6.84 14.34
N LEU A 44 13.40 7.83 13.54
CA LEU A 44 13.17 9.25 13.84
C LEU A 44 11.67 9.65 13.76
N PHE A 45 10.85 8.88 13.06
CA PHE A 45 9.43 9.24 12.82
C PHE A 45 8.49 8.04 12.65
N LEU A 46 9.01 6.81 12.56
CA LEU A 46 8.23 5.58 12.61
C LEU A 46 8.47 4.85 13.93
N VAL A 47 7.42 4.16 14.37
CA VAL A 47 7.57 3.12 15.38
C VAL A 47 8.35 1.97 14.75
N THR A 48 9.47 1.59 15.36
CA THR A 48 10.32 0.48 14.91
C THR A 48 10.49 -0.56 16.02
N SER A 49 11.09 -1.70 15.69
CA SER A 49 11.36 -2.80 16.63
C SER A 49 12.23 -2.40 17.84
N VAL A 50 12.90 -1.24 17.78
CA VAL A 50 13.71 -0.69 18.88
C VAL A 50 12.85 -0.34 20.11
N ASP A 51 11.63 0.15 19.91
CA ASP A 51 10.63 0.32 20.98
C ASP A 51 9.61 -0.82 20.92
N GLY A 52 9.93 -1.93 21.60
CA GLY A 52 9.12 -3.15 21.55
C GLY A 52 7.66 -2.97 21.99
N ALA A 53 7.38 -2.05 22.91
CA ALA A 53 6.03 -1.81 23.41
C ALA A 53 5.19 -1.01 22.39
N ALA A 54 5.77 0.05 21.82
CA ALA A 54 5.11 0.79 20.74
C ALA A 54 4.96 -0.09 19.49
N TRP A 55 5.98 -0.87 19.13
CA TRP A 55 5.97 -1.76 17.98
C TRP A 55 4.87 -2.82 18.06
N THR A 56 4.74 -3.47 19.21
CA THR A 56 3.69 -4.49 19.43
C THR A 56 2.28 -3.89 19.25
N ARG A 57 2.06 -2.67 19.76
CA ARG A 57 0.79 -1.96 19.55
C ARG A 57 0.55 -1.64 18.09
N ALA A 58 1.55 -1.13 17.38
CA ALA A 58 1.45 -0.84 15.95
C ALA A 58 1.13 -2.11 15.13
N MET A 59 1.80 -3.23 15.42
CA MET A 59 1.56 -4.50 14.73
C MET A 59 0.17 -5.08 15.00
N THR A 60 -0.40 -4.86 16.19
CA THR A 60 -1.78 -5.27 16.52
C THR A 60 -2.81 -4.53 15.65
N TRP A 61 -2.56 -3.25 15.35
CA TRP A 61 -3.45 -2.42 14.54
C TRP A 61 -3.16 -2.51 13.03
N LEU A 62 -1.99 -3.00 12.63
CA LEU A 62 -1.60 -3.07 11.21
C LEU A 62 -2.60 -3.85 10.38
N PHE A 63 -2.95 -5.07 10.79
CA PHE A 63 -3.88 -5.90 10.02
C PHE A 63 -5.30 -5.30 9.96
N PRO A 64 -5.92 -4.86 11.07
CA PRO A 64 -7.17 -4.12 11.02
C PRO A 64 -7.14 -2.89 10.11
N ALA A 65 -6.05 -2.11 10.16
CA ALA A 65 -5.88 -0.92 9.33
C ALA A 65 -5.82 -1.26 7.84
N LEU A 66 -5.09 -2.31 7.44
CA LEU A 66 -5.02 -2.78 6.05
C LEU A 66 -6.38 -3.27 5.55
N VAL A 67 -7.14 -3.98 6.37
CA VAL A 67 -8.50 -4.41 6.03
C VAL A 67 -9.42 -3.21 5.84
N PHE A 68 -9.35 -2.23 6.74
CA PHE A 68 -10.14 -1.00 6.63
C PHE A 68 -9.77 -0.18 5.39
N GLN A 69 -8.48 -0.03 5.09
CA GLN A 69 -8.01 0.63 3.87
C GLN A 69 -8.54 -0.07 2.61
N ALA A 70 -8.50 -1.40 2.57
CA ALA A 70 -9.04 -2.17 1.45
C ALA A 70 -10.56 -1.97 1.29
N ILE A 71 -11.31 -1.88 2.39
CA ILE A 71 -12.75 -1.56 2.37
C ILE A 71 -13.00 -0.18 1.76
N LEU A 72 -12.24 0.84 2.16
CA LEU A 72 -12.38 2.19 1.61
C LEU A 72 -12.10 2.21 0.09
N LEU A 73 -11.00 1.58 -0.33
CA LEU A 73 -10.61 1.51 -1.74
C LEU A 73 -11.63 0.74 -2.59
N VAL A 74 -12.10 -0.42 -2.12
CA VAL A 74 -13.10 -1.21 -2.88
C VAL A 74 -14.46 -0.55 -2.89
N SER A 75 -14.80 0.26 -1.87
CA SER A 75 -16.05 1.05 -1.88
C SER A 75 -16.05 2.06 -3.03
N PHE A 76 -14.92 2.70 -3.31
CA PHE A 76 -14.77 3.54 -4.50
C PHE A 76 -14.88 2.73 -5.79
N LEU A 77 -14.22 1.56 -5.86
CA LEU A 77 -14.30 0.67 -7.01
C LEU A 77 -15.74 0.22 -7.30
N HIS A 78 -16.56 -0.02 -6.27
CA HIS A 78 -17.98 -0.36 -6.40
C HIS A 78 -18.80 0.73 -7.10
N LEU A 79 -18.44 2.01 -6.93
CA LEU A 79 -19.13 3.12 -7.58
C LEU A 79 -18.92 3.13 -9.10
N ILE A 80 -17.74 2.67 -9.55
CA ILE A 80 -17.35 2.65 -10.96
C ILE A 80 -17.35 1.24 -11.56
N TRP A 81 -17.91 0.25 -10.86
CA TRP A 81 -17.73 -1.16 -11.20
C TRP A 81 -18.24 -1.53 -12.59
N ASP A 82 -19.43 -1.05 -12.95
CA ASP A 82 -20.05 -1.37 -14.24
C ASP A 82 -19.24 -0.82 -15.42
N TRP A 83 -18.69 0.39 -15.27
CA TRP A 83 -17.75 0.94 -16.24
C TRP A 83 -16.42 0.19 -16.23
N PHE A 84 -15.89 -0.14 -15.04
CA PHE A 84 -14.60 -0.77 -14.85
C PHE A 84 -14.52 -2.16 -15.49
N ARG A 85 -15.57 -2.97 -15.37
CA ARG A 85 -15.60 -4.34 -15.94
C ARG A 85 -15.61 -4.35 -17.46
N GLU A 86 -16.09 -3.29 -18.11
CA GLU A 86 -16.13 -3.16 -19.58
C GLU A 86 -14.78 -2.73 -20.17
N GLN A 87 -13.83 -2.31 -19.32
CA GLN A 87 -12.53 -1.86 -19.78
C GLN A 87 -11.57 -3.01 -20.13
N THR A 88 -10.57 -2.70 -20.96
CA THR A 88 -9.48 -3.63 -21.26
C THR A 88 -8.64 -3.92 -20.01
N PHE A 89 -7.92 -5.05 -20.01
CA PHE A 89 -7.05 -5.44 -18.88
C PHE A 89 -6.07 -4.33 -18.49
N GLY A 90 -5.44 -3.68 -19.48
CA GLY A 90 -4.49 -2.59 -19.23
C GLY A 90 -5.13 -1.40 -18.52
N LYS A 91 -6.35 -1.01 -18.90
CA LYS A 91 -7.10 0.06 -18.24
C LYS A 91 -7.51 -0.34 -16.81
N GLN A 92 -7.94 -1.59 -16.62
CA GLN A 92 -8.27 -2.11 -15.29
C GLN A 92 -7.06 -2.10 -14.37
N MET A 93 -5.92 -2.58 -14.85
CA MET A 93 -4.63 -2.51 -14.13
C MET A 93 -4.28 -1.08 -13.78
N LEU A 94 -4.33 -0.17 -14.76
CA LEU A 94 -4.00 1.25 -14.55
C LEU A 94 -4.88 1.88 -13.47
N VAL A 95 -6.20 1.67 -13.51
CA VAL A 95 -7.13 2.21 -12.51
C VAL A 95 -6.80 1.70 -11.11
N LEU A 96 -6.58 0.39 -10.96
CA LEU A 96 -6.26 -0.20 -9.65
C LEU A 96 -4.91 0.28 -9.11
N VAL A 97 -3.90 0.34 -9.97
CA VAL A 97 -2.55 0.80 -9.62
C VAL A 97 -2.60 2.27 -9.24
N TRP A 98 -3.24 3.11 -10.06
CA TRP A 98 -3.40 4.52 -9.80
C TRP A 98 -4.14 4.77 -8.48
N MET A 99 -5.24 4.06 -8.25
CA MET A 99 -6.03 4.21 -7.04
C MET A 99 -5.21 3.92 -5.77
N ARG A 100 -4.39 2.85 -5.74
CA ARG A 100 -3.56 2.55 -4.56
C ARG A 100 -2.30 3.41 -4.47
N THR A 101 -1.59 3.65 -5.58
CA THR A 101 -0.32 4.40 -5.57
C THR A 101 -0.54 5.90 -5.35
N VAL A 102 -1.52 6.47 -6.05
CA VAL A 102 -1.76 7.91 -6.01
C VAL A 102 -2.60 8.27 -4.78
N ILE A 103 -3.77 7.68 -4.61
CA ILE A 103 -4.66 8.04 -3.48
C ILE A 103 -4.12 7.47 -2.17
N GLY A 104 -3.68 6.21 -2.16
CA GLY A 104 -3.18 5.55 -0.96
C GLY A 104 -1.76 5.92 -0.56
N GLY A 105 -0.98 6.55 -1.45
CA GLY A 105 0.42 6.92 -1.22
C GLY A 105 0.68 8.42 -1.46
N LEU A 106 0.84 8.81 -2.72
CA LEU A 106 1.31 10.16 -3.09
C LEU A 106 0.46 11.30 -2.50
N ALA A 107 -0.86 11.18 -2.64
CA ALA A 107 -1.84 12.20 -2.24
C ALA A 107 -2.41 11.97 -0.83
N SER A 108 -1.72 11.18 0.01
CA SER A 108 -2.14 11.00 1.40
C SER A 108 -1.98 12.31 2.19
N ILE A 109 -3.00 12.68 2.97
CA ILE A 109 -3.07 13.95 3.71
C ILE A 109 -2.05 14.06 4.85
N SER A 110 -1.58 12.95 5.42
CA SER A 110 -0.58 13.02 6.49
C SER A 110 0.81 13.08 5.88
N PRO A 111 1.68 14.03 6.31
CA PRO A 111 3.10 13.99 5.99
C PRO A 111 3.67 12.63 6.36
N SER A 112 4.09 11.89 5.35
CA SER A 112 4.63 10.55 5.47
C SER A 112 5.67 10.31 4.39
N VAL A 113 6.66 9.47 4.67
CA VAL A 113 7.67 9.14 3.66
C VAL A 113 6.99 8.48 2.46
N GLY A 114 7.35 8.94 1.26
CA GLY A 114 6.70 8.53 0.00
C GLY A 114 5.48 9.34 -0.42
N SER A 115 4.91 10.18 0.46
CA SER A 115 3.86 11.16 0.09
C SER A 115 4.44 12.50 -0.38
N VAL A 116 3.65 13.27 -1.13
CA VAL A 116 4.04 14.61 -1.59
C VAL A 116 4.24 15.57 -0.42
N GLU A 117 3.34 15.55 0.57
CA GLU A 117 3.49 16.39 1.77
C GLU A 117 4.73 16.00 2.58
N GLY A 118 5.00 14.69 2.72
CA GLY A 118 6.20 14.23 3.39
C GLY A 118 7.49 14.74 2.72
N MET A 119 7.55 14.77 1.39
CA MET A 119 8.73 15.29 0.66
C MET A 119 9.01 16.77 0.97
N VAL A 120 7.98 17.54 1.32
CA VAL A 120 8.11 18.95 1.68
C VAL A 120 8.46 19.10 3.16
N PHE A 121 7.71 18.44 4.04
CA PHE A 121 7.80 18.65 5.49
C PHE A 121 8.94 17.87 6.16
N MET A 122 9.51 16.86 5.50
CA MET A 122 10.59 16.04 6.03
C MET A 122 11.92 16.28 5.29
N ILE A 123 12.04 17.39 4.55
CA ILE A 123 13.20 17.65 3.68
C ILE A 123 14.52 17.79 4.44
N SER A 124 14.48 18.19 5.71
CA SER A 124 15.67 18.32 6.58
C SER A 124 16.12 16.98 7.15
N GLU A 125 15.22 16.01 7.28
CA GLU A 125 15.47 14.73 7.94
C GLU A 125 15.62 13.59 6.93
N ILE A 126 14.93 13.67 5.78
CA ILE A 126 14.80 12.59 4.81
C ILE A 126 15.13 13.06 3.40
N THR A 127 16.06 12.33 2.79
CA THR A 127 16.44 12.58 1.41
C THR A 127 15.33 12.14 0.45
N ILE A 128 15.23 12.85 -0.68
CA ILE A 128 14.23 12.54 -1.71
C ILE A 128 14.32 11.09 -2.21
N SER A 129 15.50 10.48 -2.19
CA SER A 129 15.70 9.08 -2.60
C SER A 129 14.94 8.11 -1.70
N ILE A 130 14.89 8.35 -0.39
CA ILE A 130 14.13 7.52 0.55
C ILE A 130 12.62 7.63 0.29
N HIS A 131 12.12 8.85 0.00
CA HIS A 131 10.73 9.01 -0.43
C HIS A 131 10.44 8.22 -1.71
N ILE A 132 11.35 8.26 -2.69
CA ILE A 132 11.20 7.49 -3.93
C ILE A 132 11.23 5.99 -3.66
N TYR A 133 12.07 5.48 -2.76
CA TYR A 133 12.08 4.07 -2.39
C TYR A 133 10.78 3.62 -1.73
N VAL A 134 10.21 4.41 -0.82
CA VAL A 134 8.91 4.07 -0.21
C VAL A 134 7.79 4.13 -1.25
N LEU A 135 7.78 5.16 -2.08
CA LEU A 135 6.81 5.28 -3.17
C LEU A 135 6.89 4.10 -4.15
N PHE A 136 8.10 3.66 -4.46
CA PHE A 136 8.33 2.50 -5.32
C PHE A 136 7.79 1.21 -4.70
N GLU A 137 7.93 1.02 -3.38
CA GLU A 137 7.30 -0.10 -2.69
C GLU A 137 5.78 -0.08 -2.83
N ILE A 138 5.15 1.08 -2.59
CA ILE A 138 3.70 1.25 -2.71
C ILE A 138 3.25 0.95 -4.14
N PHE A 139 4.02 1.39 -5.14
CA PHE A 139 3.76 1.10 -6.54
C PHE A 139 3.84 -0.41 -6.84
N LEU A 140 4.87 -1.10 -6.37
CA LEU A 140 5.00 -2.56 -6.53
C LEU A 140 3.85 -3.31 -5.85
N GLN A 141 3.49 -2.93 -4.62
CA GLN A 141 2.32 -3.49 -3.93
C GLN A 141 1.05 -3.28 -4.76
N SER A 142 0.90 -2.11 -5.39
CA SER A 142 -0.26 -1.79 -6.23
C SER A 142 -0.33 -2.65 -7.48
N LEU A 143 0.81 -2.87 -8.15
CA LEU A 143 0.90 -3.76 -9.31
C LEU A 143 0.52 -5.20 -8.96
N VAL A 144 1.10 -5.73 -7.89
CA VAL A 144 0.86 -7.11 -7.43
C VAL A 144 -0.60 -7.29 -7.01
N GLN A 145 -1.16 -6.35 -6.25
CA GLN A 145 -2.58 -6.38 -5.88
C GLN A 145 -3.46 -6.40 -7.13
N ALA A 146 -3.25 -5.47 -8.07
CA ALA A 146 -4.07 -5.35 -9.27
C ALA A 146 -4.03 -6.64 -10.09
N GLY A 147 -2.85 -7.25 -10.26
CA GLY A 147 -2.70 -8.53 -10.94
C GLY A 147 -3.47 -9.66 -10.26
N ILE A 148 -3.32 -9.80 -8.94
CA ILE A 148 -4.02 -10.84 -8.15
C ILE A 148 -5.54 -10.64 -8.22
N PHE A 149 -6.02 -9.42 -8.01
CA PHE A 149 -7.45 -9.11 -8.04
C PHE A 149 -8.08 -9.40 -9.40
N LEU A 150 -7.46 -8.93 -10.49
CA LEU A 150 -7.98 -9.16 -11.84
C LEU A 150 -7.93 -10.63 -12.25
N TRP A 151 -6.94 -11.39 -11.77
CA TRP A 151 -6.91 -12.84 -11.95
C TRP A 151 -8.14 -13.51 -11.31
N PHE A 152 -8.51 -13.10 -10.09
CA PHE A 152 -9.70 -13.62 -9.41
C PHE A 152 -11.01 -13.23 -10.11
N VAL A 153 -11.14 -11.98 -10.57
CA VAL A 153 -12.37 -11.47 -11.20
C VAL A 153 -12.59 -12.10 -12.58
N ARG A 154 -11.53 -12.45 -13.31
CA ARG A 154 -11.65 -13.02 -14.68
C ARG A 154 -11.89 -14.52 -14.72
N LYS A 155 -11.50 -15.26 -13.68
CA LYS A 155 -11.79 -16.69 -13.53
C LYS A 155 -13.18 -16.97 -12.94
N ALA A 156 -13.88 -15.92 -12.50
CA ALA A 156 -15.09 -15.93 -11.70
C ALA A 156 -16.37 -15.82 -12.54
#